data_AF-A0A7K5KNN3-F1
#
_entry.id   AF-A0A7K5KNN3-F1
#
_cell.length_a   1.000
_cell.length_b   1.000
_cell.length_c   1.000
_cell.angle_alpha   90.00
_cell.angle_beta   90.00
_cell.angle_gamma   90.00
#
_symmetry.space_group_name_H-M   'P 1'
#
loop_
_entity.id
_entity.type
_entity.pdbx_description
1 polymer ?
#
loop_
_entity_poly.entity_id
_entity_poly.type
_entity_poly.pdbx_seq_one_letter_code
_entity_poly.pdbx_strand_id
1 'polypeptide(L)'
;IPLGRSRRRIPALALPLAPEAIVSLPAEELRAALCRARASGAQRALCRDIRRRGRNKAAAQRCRRRRLEAVARLGAELARLRAELARLGAERERLVRALGALRGQLDRVAGEVLG
;
A
#
# COMPACT_ATOMS: atom_id res chain seq x y z
N ILE A 1 1.45 9.22 16.62
CA ILE A 1 0.57 8.98 17.80
C ILE A 1 1.44 8.48 18.94
N PRO A 2 1.55 9.24 20.04
CA PRO A 2 2.43 8.89 21.16
C PRO A 2 2.03 7.54 21.76
N LEU A 3 2.98 6.85 22.37
CA LEU A 3 2.83 5.58 23.10
C LEU A 3 1.99 5.72 24.39
N GLY A 4 0.95 6.56 24.36
CA GLY A 4 0.36 7.27 25.49
C GLY A 4 -0.68 6.53 26.33
N ARG A 5 -0.86 5.20 26.19
CA ARG A 5 -1.73 4.44 27.11
C ARG A 5 -1.10 3.18 27.71
N SER A 6 -0.07 2.60 27.10
CA SER A 6 0.60 1.42 27.63
C SER A 6 1.65 1.73 28.71
N ARG A 7 2.12 2.98 28.82
CA ARG A 7 3.07 3.38 29.87
C ARG A 7 2.47 3.41 31.29
N ARG A 8 1.15 3.53 31.45
CA ARG A 8 0.50 3.69 32.78
C ARG A 8 0.32 2.39 33.56
N ARG A 9 0.77 1.23 33.06
CA ARG A 9 0.74 -0.06 33.78
C ARG A 9 2.13 -0.67 34.00
N ILE A 10 3.18 0.15 34.04
CA ILE A 10 4.50 -0.30 34.49
C ILE A 10 4.84 0.43 35.81
N PRO A 11 4.22 0.04 36.95
CA PRO A 11 4.92 0.26 38.22
C PRO A 11 4.91 -0.91 39.21
N ALA A 12 4.67 -2.17 38.80
CA ALA A 12 4.73 -3.32 39.74
C ALA A 12 5.76 -4.40 39.38
N LEU A 13 6.07 -4.58 38.09
CA LEU A 13 7.15 -5.46 37.61
C LEU A 13 8.10 -4.63 36.75
N ALA A 14 9.30 -4.36 37.23
CA ALA A 14 10.36 -3.82 36.38
C ALA A 14 10.53 -4.72 35.13
N LEU A 15 10.50 -4.15 33.93
CA LEU A 15 10.70 -4.94 32.72
C LEU A 15 12.18 -5.30 32.59
N PRO A 16 12.52 -6.57 32.31
CA PRO A 16 13.91 -7.00 32.15
C PRO A 16 14.55 -6.47 30.85
N LEU A 17 13.74 -5.98 29.90
CA LEU A 17 14.17 -5.51 28.58
C LEU A 17 13.33 -4.31 28.15
N ALA A 18 13.88 -3.47 27.28
CA ALA A 18 13.15 -2.38 26.65
C ALA A 18 11.97 -2.92 25.80
N PRO A 19 10.81 -2.25 25.78
CA PRO A 19 9.65 -2.66 24.96
C PRO A 19 9.97 -2.84 23.48
N GLU A 20 10.86 -2.02 22.94
CA GLU A 20 11.30 -2.06 21.55
C GLU A 20 12.02 -3.38 21.26
N ALA A 21 12.96 -3.77 22.12
CA ALA A 21 13.70 -5.04 22.03
C ALA A 21 12.77 -6.25 22.17
N ILE A 22 11.78 -6.18 23.08
CA ILE A 22 10.77 -7.24 23.25
C ILE A 22 9.99 -7.50 21.96
N VAL A 23 9.70 -6.45 21.17
CA VAL A 23 8.93 -6.56 19.92
C VAL A 23 9.81 -7.00 18.75
N SER A 24 11.05 -6.50 18.66
CA SER A 24 11.92 -6.68 17.50
C SER A 24 12.78 -7.95 17.53
N LEU A 25 13.27 -8.37 18.69
CA LEU A 25 14.22 -9.48 18.79
C LEU A 25 13.65 -10.78 18.21
N PRO A 26 14.45 -11.67 17.62
CA PRO A 26 14.08 -13.05 17.33
C PRO A 26 13.59 -13.81 18.57
N ALA A 27 12.83 -14.89 18.37
CA ALA A 27 12.24 -15.64 19.49
C ALA A 27 13.32 -16.22 20.42
N GLU A 28 14.39 -16.79 19.85
CA GLU A 28 15.49 -17.38 20.63
C GLU A 28 16.30 -16.33 21.38
N GLU A 29 16.63 -15.21 20.73
CA GLU A 29 17.35 -14.11 21.39
C GLU A 29 16.56 -13.49 22.54
N LEU A 30 15.24 -13.33 22.37
CA LEU A 30 14.36 -12.87 23.44
C LEU A 30 14.32 -13.87 24.60
N ARG A 31 14.22 -15.18 24.31
CA ARG A 31 14.27 -16.23 25.33
C ARG A 31 15.58 -16.18 26.11
N ALA A 32 16.72 -16.14 25.41
CA ALA A 32 18.04 -16.06 26.00
C ALA A 32 18.21 -14.79 26.86
N ALA A 33 17.75 -13.63 26.38
CA ALA A 33 17.81 -12.37 27.11
C ALA A 33 16.96 -12.40 28.40
N LEU A 34 15.77 -13.00 28.34
CA LEU A 34 14.91 -13.18 29.53
C LEU A 34 15.51 -14.17 30.55
N CYS A 35 16.22 -15.21 30.08
CA CYS A 35 16.97 -16.11 30.95
C CYS A 35 18.15 -15.39 31.63
N ARG A 36 18.96 -14.64 30.88
CA ARG A 36 20.08 -13.85 31.41
C ARG A 36 19.64 -12.83 32.46
N ALA A 37 18.50 -12.18 32.24
CA ALA A 37 17.91 -11.22 33.18
C ALA A 37 17.21 -11.89 34.39
N ARG A 38 17.25 -13.23 34.50
CA ARG A 38 16.56 -14.01 35.55
C ARG A 38 15.07 -13.63 35.69
N ALA A 39 14.40 -13.40 34.56
CA ALA A 39 13.04 -12.89 34.56
C ALA A 39 12.05 -13.88 35.22
N SER A 40 11.16 -13.38 36.07
CA SER A 40 10.10 -14.17 36.71
C SER A 40 9.06 -14.66 35.72
N GLY A 41 8.24 -15.65 36.12
CA GLY A 41 7.13 -16.14 35.29
C GLY A 41 6.16 -15.03 34.86
N ALA A 42 5.86 -14.10 35.78
CA ALA A 42 5.03 -12.94 35.51
C ALA A 42 5.70 -11.94 34.53
N GLN A 43 7.02 -11.69 34.65
CA GLN A 43 7.76 -10.86 33.69
C GLN A 43 7.77 -11.48 32.29
N ARG A 44 7.97 -12.81 32.19
CA ARG A 44 7.91 -13.54 30.92
C ARG A 44 6.53 -13.48 30.28
N ALA A 45 5.45 -13.63 31.05
CA ALA A 45 4.09 -13.47 30.56
C ALA A 45 3.84 -12.05 30.02
N LEU A 46 4.26 -11.03 30.77
CA LEU A 46 4.14 -9.63 30.36
C LEU A 46 4.93 -9.33 29.08
N CYS A 47 6.16 -9.83 28.94
CA CYS A 47 6.97 -9.66 27.73
C CYS A 47 6.31 -10.31 26.50
N ARG A 48 5.73 -11.51 26.64
CA ARG A 48 4.96 -12.16 25.56
C ARG A 48 3.77 -11.30 25.14
N ASP A 49 3.05 -10.72 26.09
CA ASP A 49 1.91 -9.85 25.82
C ASP A 49 2.29 -8.55 25.12
N ILE A 50 3.35 -7.90 25.57
CA ILE A 50 3.93 -6.71 24.93
C ILE A 50 4.32 -7.04 23.49
N ARG A 51 5.05 -8.14 23.28
CA ARG A 51 5.47 -8.59 21.95
C ARG A 51 4.29 -8.88 21.03
N ARG A 52 3.28 -9.61 21.52
CA ARG A 52 2.06 -9.94 20.76
C ARG A 52 1.35 -8.66 20.30
N ARG A 53 1.13 -7.71 21.22
CA ARG A 53 0.48 -6.43 20.91
C ARG A 53 1.32 -5.57 19.95
N GLY A 54 2.63 -5.49 20.17
CA GLY A 54 3.55 -4.76 19.29
C GLY A 54 3.57 -5.31 17.87
N ARG A 55 3.64 -6.64 17.72
CA ARG A 55 3.58 -7.30 16.40
C ARG A 55 2.23 -7.11 15.71
N ASN A 56 1.11 -7.21 16.44
CA ASN A 56 -0.22 -6.92 15.88
C ASN A 56 -0.35 -5.47 15.42
N LYS A 57 0.17 -4.51 16.19
CA LYS A 57 0.19 -3.10 15.79
C LYS A 57 0.98 -2.90 14.49
N ALA A 58 2.17 -3.50 14.39
CA ALA A 58 2.99 -3.42 13.19
C ALA A 58 2.33 -4.11 11.97
N ALA A 59 1.66 -5.25 12.19
CA ALA A 59 0.90 -5.94 11.15
C ALA A 59 -0.27 -5.08 10.65
N ALA A 60 -1.04 -4.46 11.56
CA ALA A 60 -2.12 -3.55 11.21
C ALA A 60 -1.60 -2.32 10.44
N GLN A 61 -0.44 -1.76 10.83
CA GLN A 61 0.21 -0.68 10.09
C GLN A 61 0.62 -1.11 8.68
N ARG A 62 1.26 -2.28 8.53
CA ARG A 62 1.63 -2.82 7.21
C ARG A 62 0.40 -3.09 6.34
N CYS A 63 -0.68 -3.60 6.92
CA CYS A 63 -1.94 -3.84 6.22
C CYS A 63 -2.54 -2.52 5.69
N ARG A 64 -2.64 -1.50 6.55
CA ARG A 64 -3.09 -0.16 6.16
C ARG A 64 -2.21 0.45 5.07
N ARG A 65 -0.88 0.32 5.21
CA ARG A 65 0.06 0.83 4.21
C ARG A 65 -0.14 0.15 2.85
N ARG A 66 -0.20 -1.19 2.81
CA ARG A 66 -0.49 -1.94 1.57
C ARG A 66 -1.81 -1.55 0.93
N ARG A 67 -2.86 -1.31 1.73
CA ARG A 67 -4.14 -0.83 1.21
C ARG A 67 -4.02 0.55 0.55
N LEU A 68 -3.30 1.47 1.20
CA LEU A 68 -3.08 2.81 0.64
C LEU A 68 -2.20 2.76 -0.63
N GLU A 69 -1.14 1.96 -0.63
CA GLU A 69 -0.30 1.71 -1.82
C GLU A 69 -1.14 1.15 -2.99
N ALA A 70 -2.05 0.22 -2.72
CA ALA A 70 -2.96 -0.32 -3.73
C ALA A 70 -3.94 0.72 -4.28
N VAL A 71 -4.54 1.55 -3.41
CA VAL A 71 -5.42 2.65 -3.83
C VAL A 71 -4.67 3.65 -4.71
N ALA A 72 -3.45 4.03 -4.32
CA ALA A 72 -2.61 4.95 -5.11
C ALA A 72 -2.27 4.36 -6.48
N ARG A 73 -1.88 3.08 -6.54
CA ARG A 73 -1.59 2.39 -7.80
C ARG A 73 -2.80 2.35 -8.73
N LEU A 74 -3.97 1.96 -8.21
CA LEU A 74 -5.21 1.91 -8.98
C LEU A 74 -5.63 3.30 -9.47
N GLY A 75 -5.44 4.35 -8.65
CA GLY A 75 -5.69 5.73 -9.06
C GLY A 75 -4.80 6.17 -10.22
N ALA A 76 -3.52 5.84 -10.19
CA ALA A 76 -2.59 6.13 -11.28
C ALA A 76 -2.93 5.36 -12.56
N GLU A 77 -3.32 4.08 -12.44
CA GLU A 77 -3.74 3.26 -13.57
C GLU A 77 -5.02 3.79 -14.22
N LEU A 78 -6.01 4.18 -13.41
CA LEU A 78 -7.24 4.81 -13.91
C LEU A 78 -6.94 6.13 -14.65
N ALA A 79 -6.06 6.96 -14.11
CA ALA A 79 -5.65 8.21 -14.75
C ALA A 79 -4.97 7.94 -16.12
N ARG A 80 -4.07 6.96 -16.17
CA ARG A 80 -3.42 6.53 -17.42
C ARG A 80 -4.45 6.05 -18.45
N LEU A 81 -5.38 5.19 -18.05
CA LEU A 81 -6.42 4.66 -18.96
C LEU A 81 -7.32 5.76 -19.49
N ARG A 82 -7.68 6.76 -18.67
CA ARG A 82 -8.45 7.93 -19.11
C ARG A 82 -7.71 8.77 -20.13
N ALA A 83 -6.42 9.02 -19.91
CA ALA A 83 -5.59 9.74 -20.87
C ALA A 83 -5.47 8.99 -22.20
N GLU A 84 -5.32 7.68 -22.15
CA GLU A 84 -5.27 6.83 -23.35
C GLU A 84 -6.59 6.83 -24.11
N LEU A 85 -7.72 6.73 -23.41
CA LEU A 85 -9.04 6.82 -24.02
C LEU A 85 -9.26 8.17 -24.72
N ALA A 86 -8.84 9.27 -24.10
CA ALA A 86 -8.92 10.59 -24.72
C ALA A 86 -8.04 10.67 -25.99
N ARG A 87 -6.82 10.14 -25.94
CA ARG A 87 -5.91 10.06 -27.09
C ARG A 87 -6.51 9.28 -28.25
N LEU A 88 -7.04 8.09 -27.97
CA LEU A 88 -7.70 7.25 -28.98
C LEU A 88 -8.97 7.90 -29.53
N GLY A 89 -9.73 8.61 -28.70
CA GLY A 89 -10.89 9.39 -29.14
C GLY A 89 -10.50 10.48 -30.15
N ALA A 90 -9.47 11.26 -29.86
CA ALA A 90 -8.96 12.29 -30.77
C ALA A 90 -8.46 11.69 -32.09
N GLU A 91 -7.76 10.55 -32.04
CA GLU A 91 -7.30 9.86 -33.24
C GLU A 91 -8.46 9.32 -34.07
N ARG A 92 -9.49 8.75 -33.42
CA ARG A 92 -10.71 8.30 -34.11
C ARG A 92 -11.37 9.45 -34.87
N GLU A 93 -11.52 10.61 -34.24
CA GLU A 93 -12.09 11.78 -34.90
C GLU A 93 -11.26 12.27 -36.09
N ARG A 94 -9.93 12.26 -35.95
CA ARG A 94 -9.02 12.59 -37.06
C ARG A 94 -9.21 11.64 -38.24
N LEU A 95 -9.28 10.35 -37.98
CA LEU A 95 -9.49 9.33 -39.02
C LEU A 95 -10.85 9.47 -39.69
N VAL A 96 -11.92 9.73 -38.92
CA VAL A 96 -13.26 9.98 -39.48
C VAL A 96 -13.26 11.19 -40.41
N ARG A 97 -12.61 12.29 -40.01
CA ARG A 97 -12.46 13.47 -40.88
C ARG A 97 -11.68 13.16 -42.16
N ALA A 98 -10.57 12.42 -42.05
CA ALA A 98 -9.75 12.04 -43.20
C ALA A 98 -10.53 11.14 -44.18
N LEU A 99 -11.28 10.15 -43.67
CA LEU A 99 -12.14 9.29 -44.48
C LEU A 99 -13.25 10.09 -45.19
N GLY A 100 -13.88 11.04 -44.49
CA GLY A 100 -14.87 11.93 -45.09
C GLY A 100 -14.29 12.76 -46.24
N ALA A 101 -13.08 13.32 -46.06
CA ALA A 101 -12.41 14.09 -47.09
C ALA A 101 -12.05 13.24 -48.32
N LEU A 102 -11.51 12.03 -48.11
CA LEU A 102 -11.19 11.08 -49.19
C LEU A 102 -12.44 10.67 -49.96
N ARG A 103 -13.56 10.41 -49.26
CA ARG A 103 -14.84 10.10 -49.90
C ARG A 103 -15.32 11.25 -50.78
N GLY A 104 -15.28 12.48 -50.28
CA GLY A 104 -15.63 13.66 -51.07
C GLY A 104 -14.67 13.95 -52.24
N GLN A 105 -13.42 13.47 -52.19
CA GLN A 105 -12.52 13.49 -53.35
C GLN A 105 -12.92 12.44 -54.39
N LEU A 106 -13.23 11.22 -53.95
CA LEU A 106 -13.70 10.14 -54.83
C LEU A 106 -15.00 10.52 -55.56
N ASP A 107 -15.97 11.09 -54.85
CA ASP A 107 -17.25 11.51 -55.43
C ASP A 107 -17.05 12.57 -56.53
N ARG A 108 -16.10 13.49 -56.34
CA ARG A 108 -15.73 14.50 -57.36
C ARG A 108 -15.12 13.86 -58.60
N VAL A 109 -14.09 13.02 -58.42
CA VAL A 109 -13.42 12.35 -59.55
C VAL A 109 -14.40 11.44 -60.30
N ALA A 110 -15.27 10.73 -59.58
CA ALA A 110 -16.30 9.90 -60.21
C ALA A 110 -17.28 10.74 -61.06
N GLY A 111 -17.67 11.92 -60.58
CA GLY A 111 -18.49 12.86 -61.35
C GLY A 111 -17.81 13.43 -62.59
N GLU A 112 -16.49 13.68 -62.54
CA GLU A 112 -15.71 14.16 -63.68
C GLU A 112 -15.51 13.10 -64.78
N VAL A 113 -15.49 11.81 -64.42
CA VAL A 113 -15.26 10.70 -65.35
C VAL A 113 -16.56 10.15 -65.95
N LEU A 114 -17.66 10.20 -65.19
CA LEU A 114 -18.95 9.61 -65.57
C LEU A 114 -19.98 10.65 -66.07
N GLY A 115 -19.68 11.94 -65.95
CA GLY A 115 -20.48 13.05 -66.49
C GLY A 115 -19.94 13.51 -67.84
#